data_AF-A0A7W4EMD8-F1
#
_entry.id   AF-A0A7W4EMD8-F1
#
_cell.length_a   1.000
_cell.length_b   1.000
_cell.length_c   1.000
_cell.angle_alpha   90.00
_cell.angle_beta   90.00
_cell.angle_gamma   90.00
#
_symmetry.space_group_name_H-M   'P 1'
#
loop_
_entity.id
_entity.type
_entity.pdbx_description
1 polymer ?
#
loop_
_entity_poly.entity_id
_entity_poly.type
_entity_poly.pdbx_seq_one_letter_code
_entity_poly.pdbx_strand_id
1 'polypeptide(L)'
;MTNPLPKLVTFDGDARSGKGTIVSLVKDYVRDELFLPVMLIDAGQVFRVLVVMMQEYGVDLDDPAAIDAFLADKRNEDACVRRVKFVYHLPRADRDALLYTPEISANSVKIGARPRSQAFKDALLRKWLRDAREEGVEIVLLDGRALGEVGEELARAGLCEHVLDLFFVCDPVVSAQRTLGMMPRPYAELNTDDRARVDDQAAQITARNRADRTRSVQPVVPPAGALTYPVGELPTVLPPRDPCPAAIIDRSIELPRETMALPVIRLVETYCLPPAS
;
A
#
# COMPACT_ATOMS: atom_id res chain seq x y z
N MET A 1 22.00 -5.50 -22.80
CA MET A 1 21.95 -6.52 -21.73
C MET A 1 20.62 -6.34 -21.03
N THR A 2 19.83 -7.40 -20.83
CA THR A 2 18.56 -7.27 -20.10
C THR A 2 18.85 -7.23 -18.62
N ASN A 3 18.44 -6.17 -17.93
CA ASN A 3 18.53 -6.06 -16.48
C ASN A 3 17.86 -7.27 -15.80
N PRO A 4 18.32 -7.67 -14.59
CA PRO A 4 17.68 -8.71 -13.80
C PRO A 4 16.22 -8.35 -13.48
N LEU A 5 15.44 -9.34 -13.03
CA LEU A 5 14.09 -9.05 -12.54
C LEU A 5 14.19 -8.21 -11.26
N PRO A 6 13.34 -7.18 -11.10
CA PRO A 6 13.30 -6.42 -9.86
C PRO A 6 12.81 -7.32 -8.72
N LYS A 7 13.36 -7.12 -7.53
CA LYS A 7 12.88 -7.74 -6.29
C LYS A 7 11.65 -7.00 -5.80
N LEU A 8 10.56 -7.72 -5.59
CA LEU A 8 9.28 -7.19 -5.14
C LEU A 8 9.10 -7.47 -3.65
N VAL A 9 8.79 -6.40 -2.90
CA VAL A 9 8.31 -6.46 -1.52
C VAL A 9 6.90 -5.90 -1.45
N THR A 10 5.95 -6.67 -0.93
CA THR A 10 4.57 -6.22 -0.74
C THR A 10 4.35 -5.66 0.66
N PHE A 11 3.69 -4.52 0.73
CA PHE A 11 3.24 -3.84 1.95
C PHE A 11 1.71 -3.80 1.94
N ASP A 12 1.11 -4.90 2.36
CA ASP A 12 -0.34 -5.07 2.48
C ASP A 12 -0.80 -4.70 3.90
N GLY A 13 -2.10 -4.66 4.14
CA GLY A 13 -2.66 -4.63 5.47
C GLY A 13 -3.84 -3.71 5.62
N ASP A 14 -4.22 -3.51 6.89
CA ASP A 14 -5.41 -2.78 7.28
C ASP A 14 -5.34 -1.28 6.93
N ALA A 15 -6.51 -0.62 6.96
CA ALA A 15 -6.59 0.83 6.91
C ALA A 15 -5.87 1.41 8.12
N ARG A 16 -5.14 2.52 7.92
CA ARG A 16 -4.55 3.29 9.03
C ARG A 16 -3.61 2.48 9.95
N SER A 17 -3.05 1.36 9.48
CA SER A 17 -2.03 0.58 10.20
C SER A 17 -0.66 1.28 10.26
N GLY A 18 -0.46 2.36 9.49
CA GLY A 18 0.82 3.06 9.39
C GLY A 18 1.76 2.53 8.30
N LYS A 19 1.31 1.55 7.48
CA LYS A 19 2.11 0.99 6.37
C LYS A 19 2.65 2.05 5.41
N GLY A 20 1.83 3.02 5.00
CA GLY A 20 2.25 4.09 4.08
C GLY A 20 3.39 4.95 4.63
N THR A 21 3.45 5.12 5.96
CA THR A 21 4.57 5.79 6.62
C THR A 21 5.82 4.91 6.61
N ILE A 22 5.70 3.63 6.91
CA ILE A 22 6.83 2.68 6.92
C ILE A 22 7.41 2.51 5.53
N VAL A 23 6.59 2.23 4.52
CA VAL A 23 7.06 2.00 3.14
C VAL A 23 7.76 3.23 2.57
N SER A 24 7.30 4.45 2.93
CA SER A 24 7.98 5.68 2.55
C SER A 24 9.37 5.77 3.17
N LEU A 25 9.50 5.46 4.47
CA LEU A 25 10.79 5.47 5.17
C LEU A 25 11.74 4.39 4.65
N VAL A 26 11.21 3.19 4.33
CA VAL A 26 11.99 2.13 3.69
C VAL A 26 12.48 2.59 2.32
N LYS A 27 11.62 3.21 1.49
CA LYS A 27 12.01 3.75 0.20
C LYS A 27 13.12 4.79 0.33
N ASP A 28 12.94 5.76 1.22
CA ASP A 28 13.90 6.84 1.45
C ASP A 28 15.25 6.25 1.92
N TYR A 29 15.24 5.28 2.85
CA TYR A 29 16.45 4.59 3.29
C TYR A 29 17.17 3.84 2.14
N VAL A 30 16.43 3.04 1.35
CA VAL A 30 17.02 2.30 0.22
C VAL A 30 17.61 3.24 -0.83
N ARG A 31 16.97 4.39 -1.07
CA ARG A 31 17.45 5.40 -2.01
C ARG A 31 18.64 6.19 -1.47
N ASP A 32 18.54 6.70 -0.26
CA ASP A 32 19.42 7.74 0.28
C ASP A 32 20.61 7.16 1.06
N GLU A 33 20.44 6.02 1.72
CA GLU A 33 21.48 5.39 2.54
C GLU A 33 22.15 4.23 1.80
N LEU A 34 21.38 3.43 1.06
CA LEU A 34 21.92 2.31 0.29
C LEU A 34 22.28 2.67 -1.16
N PHE A 35 21.83 3.83 -1.64
CA PHE A 35 22.05 4.30 -3.03
C PHE A 35 21.57 3.32 -4.10
N LEU A 36 20.50 2.56 -3.81
CA LEU A 36 19.98 1.55 -4.73
C LEU A 36 18.80 2.07 -5.56
N PRO A 37 18.69 1.66 -6.83
CA PRO A 37 17.52 1.94 -7.66
C PRO A 37 16.25 1.32 -7.07
N VAL A 38 15.38 2.16 -6.50
CA VAL A 38 14.14 1.74 -5.85
C VAL A 38 12.92 2.48 -6.39
N MET A 39 11.85 1.73 -6.64
CA MET A 39 10.54 2.24 -7.03
C MET A 39 9.51 1.94 -5.93
N LEU A 40 8.63 2.90 -5.63
CA LEU A 40 7.47 2.67 -4.77
C LEU A 40 6.22 2.76 -5.61
N ILE A 41 5.45 1.70 -5.66
CA ILE A 41 4.15 1.66 -6.31
C ILE A 41 3.06 1.70 -5.24
N ASP A 42 2.32 2.81 -5.18
CA ASP A 42 1.11 2.92 -4.35
C ASP A 42 -0.11 2.51 -5.19
N ALA A 43 -0.58 1.29 -5.00
CA ALA A 43 -1.76 0.76 -5.70
C ALA A 43 -3.04 1.55 -5.37
N GLY A 44 -3.13 2.12 -4.17
CA GLY A 44 -4.25 2.98 -3.77
C GLY A 44 -4.24 4.33 -4.49
N GLN A 45 -3.06 4.83 -4.87
CA GLN A 45 -2.93 6.04 -5.67
C GLN A 45 -3.63 5.91 -7.02
N VAL A 46 -3.56 4.73 -7.65
CA VAL A 46 -4.19 4.46 -8.94
C VAL A 46 -5.69 4.75 -8.88
N PHE A 47 -6.39 4.25 -7.87
CA PHE A 47 -7.82 4.47 -7.70
C PHE A 47 -8.16 5.94 -7.43
N ARG A 48 -7.33 6.66 -6.67
CA ARG A 48 -7.53 8.09 -6.42
C ARG A 48 -7.37 8.90 -7.71
N VAL A 49 -6.39 8.55 -8.55
CA VAL A 49 -6.23 9.18 -9.87
C VAL A 49 -7.42 8.90 -10.76
N LEU A 50 -7.97 7.67 -10.76
CA LEU A 50 -9.19 7.35 -11.50
C LEU A 50 -10.37 8.21 -11.05
N VAL A 51 -10.55 8.41 -9.74
CA VAL A 51 -11.61 9.30 -9.22
C VAL A 51 -11.43 10.73 -9.73
N VAL A 52 -10.23 11.30 -9.59
CA VAL A 52 -9.94 12.68 -10.07
C VAL A 52 -10.26 12.80 -11.57
N MET A 53 -9.77 11.85 -12.38
CA MET A 53 -10.02 11.83 -13.82
C MET A 53 -11.52 11.75 -14.14
N MET A 54 -12.25 10.85 -13.48
CA MET A 54 -13.70 10.70 -13.69
C MET A 54 -14.46 11.98 -13.33
N GLN A 55 -14.07 12.67 -12.25
CA GLN A 55 -14.66 13.97 -11.87
C GLN A 55 -14.35 15.06 -12.90
N GLU A 56 -13.10 15.16 -13.36
CA GLU A 56 -12.68 16.12 -14.40
C GLU A 56 -13.46 15.90 -15.72
N TYR A 57 -13.86 14.66 -16.00
CA TYR A 57 -14.63 14.27 -17.18
C TYR A 57 -16.15 14.30 -16.97
N GLY A 58 -16.63 14.67 -15.78
CA GLY A 58 -18.07 14.74 -15.47
C GLY A 58 -18.76 13.37 -15.40
N VAL A 59 -18.02 12.30 -15.10
CA VAL A 59 -18.58 10.97 -14.89
C VAL A 59 -19.28 10.92 -13.54
N ASP A 60 -20.52 10.43 -13.52
CA ASP A 60 -21.23 10.15 -12.28
C ASP A 60 -20.58 8.97 -11.54
N LEU A 61 -19.99 9.26 -10.38
CA LEU A 61 -19.31 8.26 -9.57
C LEU A 61 -20.29 7.37 -8.80
N ASP A 62 -21.57 7.71 -8.74
CA ASP A 62 -22.61 6.90 -8.11
C ASP A 62 -23.32 6.00 -9.13
N ASP A 63 -23.03 6.12 -10.44
CA ASP A 63 -23.49 5.22 -11.49
C ASP A 63 -22.40 4.20 -11.89
N PRO A 64 -22.54 2.93 -11.49
CA PRO A 64 -21.62 1.87 -11.90
C PRO A 64 -21.48 1.71 -13.41
N ALA A 65 -22.54 1.96 -14.20
CA ALA A 65 -22.49 1.82 -15.64
C ALA A 65 -21.67 2.94 -16.28
N ALA A 66 -21.78 4.17 -15.79
CA ALA A 66 -20.96 5.30 -16.23
C ALA A 66 -19.47 5.06 -15.94
N ILE A 67 -19.13 4.58 -14.73
CA ILE A 67 -17.76 4.21 -14.35
C ILE A 67 -17.21 3.13 -15.29
N ASP A 68 -17.98 2.07 -15.50
CA ASP A 68 -17.56 0.94 -16.30
C ASP A 68 -17.43 1.30 -17.79
N ALA A 69 -18.27 2.22 -18.30
CA ALA A 69 -18.16 2.75 -19.66
C ALA A 69 -16.92 3.63 -19.82
N PHE A 70 -16.62 4.49 -18.84
CA PHE A 70 -15.41 5.30 -18.83
C PHE A 70 -14.15 4.43 -18.91
N LEU A 71 -14.07 3.37 -18.11
CA LEU A 71 -12.93 2.45 -18.08
C LEU A 71 -12.85 1.51 -19.29
N ALA A 72 -13.94 1.34 -20.06
CA ALA A 72 -13.94 0.53 -21.27
C ALA A 72 -13.49 1.32 -22.52
N ASP A 73 -13.52 2.66 -22.48
CA ASP A 73 -12.98 3.48 -23.57
C ASP A 73 -11.46 3.52 -23.49
N LYS A 74 -10.81 2.92 -24.50
CA LYS A 74 -9.35 2.85 -24.62
C LYS A 74 -8.68 4.23 -24.57
N ARG A 75 -9.33 5.29 -25.06
CA ARG A 75 -8.77 6.66 -25.00
C ARG A 75 -8.70 7.16 -23.56
N ASN A 76 -9.71 6.84 -22.76
CA ASN A 76 -9.73 7.17 -21.33
C ASN A 76 -8.73 6.31 -20.56
N GLU A 77 -8.62 5.02 -20.90
CA GLU A 77 -7.60 4.13 -20.34
C GLU A 77 -6.18 4.69 -20.57
N ASP A 78 -5.84 5.01 -21.82
CA ASP A 78 -4.54 5.59 -22.18
C ASP A 78 -4.30 6.94 -21.48
N ALA A 79 -5.35 7.78 -21.35
CA ALA A 79 -5.27 9.03 -20.61
C ALA A 79 -5.03 8.81 -19.11
N CYS A 80 -5.69 7.82 -18.50
CA CYS A 80 -5.48 7.45 -17.11
C CYS A 80 -4.06 6.95 -16.88
N VAL A 81 -3.52 6.09 -17.75
CA VAL A 81 -2.12 5.64 -17.65
C VAL A 81 -1.15 6.83 -17.65
N ARG A 82 -1.34 7.80 -18.57
CA ARG A 82 -0.53 9.03 -18.60
C ARG A 82 -0.70 9.86 -17.34
N ARG A 83 -1.92 10.01 -16.83
CA ARG A 83 -2.21 10.77 -15.61
C ARG A 83 -1.55 10.14 -14.39
N VAL A 84 -1.62 8.81 -14.23
CA VAL A 84 -0.99 8.13 -13.10
C VAL A 84 0.53 8.32 -13.15
N LYS A 85 1.15 8.22 -14.33
CA LYS A 85 2.59 8.50 -14.48
C LYS A 85 2.93 9.95 -14.14
N PHE A 86 2.16 10.92 -14.63
CA PHE A 86 2.34 12.33 -14.28
C PHE A 86 2.28 12.55 -12.77
N VAL A 87 1.25 11.99 -12.12
CA VAL A 87 1.03 12.11 -10.67
C VAL A 87 2.15 11.44 -9.86
N TYR A 88 2.73 10.35 -10.35
CA TYR A 88 3.87 9.70 -9.70
C TYR A 88 5.09 10.62 -9.59
N HIS A 89 5.28 11.52 -10.57
CA HIS A 89 6.39 12.47 -10.59
C HIS A 89 6.07 13.83 -9.95
N LEU A 90 4.85 14.04 -9.45
CA LEU A 90 4.52 15.28 -8.74
C LEU A 90 5.26 15.39 -7.41
N PRO A 91 5.60 16.62 -6.97
CA PRO A 91 6.00 16.87 -5.60
C PRO A 91 4.95 16.32 -4.62
N ARG A 92 5.43 15.82 -3.48
CA ARG A 92 4.57 15.19 -2.47
C ARG A 92 3.41 16.08 -2.05
N ALA A 93 3.66 17.37 -1.78
CA ALA A 93 2.62 18.30 -1.34
C ALA A 93 1.50 18.45 -2.37
N ASP A 94 1.85 18.57 -3.65
CA ASP A 94 0.88 18.71 -4.75
C ASP A 94 0.07 17.44 -4.96
N ARG A 95 0.75 16.28 -4.91
CA ARG A 95 0.09 14.98 -4.97
C ARG A 95 -0.87 14.79 -3.79
N ASP A 96 -0.46 15.16 -2.59
CA ASP A 96 -1.26 15.02 -1.38
C ASP A 96 -2.50 15.93 -1.45
N ALA A 97 -2.34 17.18 -1.90
CA ALA A 97 -3.44 18.11 -2.12
C ALA A 97 -4.43 17.62 -3.19
N LEU A 98 -3.92 16.98 -4.26
CA LEU A 98 -4.75 16.47 -5.35
C LEU A 98 -5.53 15.20 -4.97
N LEU A 99 -4.89 14.24 -4.29
CA LEU A 99 -5.42 12.88 -4.15
C LEU A 99 -5.97 12.55 -2.76
N TYR A 100 -5.55 13.24 -1.72
CA TYR A 100 -5.80 12.83 -0.34
C TYR A 100 -6.86 13.68 0.37
N THR A 101 -7.72 14.34 -0.40
CA THR A 101 -8.92 14.97 0.16
C THR A 101 -9.90 13.91 0.70
N PRO A 102 -10.79 14.28 1.66
CA PRO A 102 -11.80 13.35 2.19
C PRO A 102 -12.69 12.75 1.09
N GLU A 103 -13.12 13.57 0.13
CA GLU A 103 -13.99 13.16 -0.96
C GLU A 103 -13.31 12.15 -1.90
N ILE A 104 -12.10 12.44 -2.37
CA ILE A 104 -11.34 11.53 -3.24
C ILE A 104 -11.07 10.22 -2.50
N SER A 105 -10.71 10.31 -1.21
CA SER A 105 -10.46 9.13 -0.38
C SER A 105 -11.70 8.24 -0.26
N ALA A 106 -12.89 8.82 -0.03
CA ALA A 106 -14.14 8.07 0.06
C ALA A 106 -14.50 7.41 -1.29
N ASN A 107 -14.45 8.18 -2.38
CA ASN A 107 -14.77 7.67 -3.72
C ASN A 107 -13.77 6.62 -4.20
N SER A 108 -12.48 6.71 -3.82
CA SER A 108 -11.47 5.73 -4.23
C SER A 108 -11.75 4.31 -3.71
N VAL A 109 -12.42 4.19 -2.56
CA VAL A 109 -12.83 2.89 -2.01
C VAL A 109 -13.94 2.29 -2.88
N LYS A 110 -14.94 3.09 -3.24
CA LYS A 110 -16.05 2.70 -4.13
C LYS A 110 -15.54 2.28 -5.51
N ILE A 111 -14.67 3.08 -6.12
CA ILE A 111 -14.06 2.77 -7.43
C ILE A 111 -13.16 1.54 -7.33
N GLY A 112 -12.33 1.44 -6.29
CA GLY A 112 -11.46 0.28 -6.09
C GLY A 112 -12.20 -1.04 -5.89
N ALA A 113 -13.47 -1.05 -5.49
CA ALA A 113 -14.26 -2.28 -5.39
C ALA A 113 -14.76 -2.80 -6.76
N ARG A 114 -14.60 -2.05 -7.85
CA ARG A 114 -15.10 -2.44 -9.19
C ARG A 114 -14.13 -3.39 -9.89
N PRO A 115 -14.62 -4.50 -10.51
CA PRO A 115 -13.78 -5.44 -11.25
C PRO A 115 -12.94 -4.79 -12.37
N ARG A 116 -13.51 -3.86 -13.15
CA ARG A 116 -12.78 -3.17 -14.23
C ARG A 116 -11.67 -2.26 -13.70
N SER A 117 -11.88 -1.62 -12.55
CA SER A 117 -10.83 -0.82 -11.91
C SER A 117 -9.68 -1.70 -11.41
N GLN A 118 -9.98 -2.89 -10.89
CA GLN A 118 -8.95 -3.86 -10.52
C GLN A 118 -8.17 -4.35 -11.74
N ALA A 119 -8.86 -4.70 -12.84
CA ALA A 119 -8.21 -5.09 -14.08
C ALA A 119 -7.29 -3.98 -14.64
N PHE A 120 -7.75 -2.72 -14.61
CA PHE A 120 -6.93 -1.56 -14.98
C PHE A 120 -5.68 -1.44 -14.10
N LYS A 121 -5.84 -1.52 -12.77
CA LYS A 121 -4.73 -1.49 -11.81
C LYS A 121 -3.74 -2.61 -12.10
N ASP A 122 -4.19 -3.85 -12.27
CA ASP A 122 -3.34 -5.01 -12.52
C ASP A 122 -2.57 -4.89 -13.85
N ALA A 123 -3.22 -4.37 -14.91
CA ALA A 123 -2.57 -4.10 -16.19
C ALA A 123 -1.47 -3.02 -16.05
N LEU A 124 -1.75 -1.96 -15.28
CA LEU A 124 -0.78 -0.89 -15.01
C LEU A 124 0.41 -1.39 -14.18
N LEU A 125 0.17 -2.21 -13.15
CA LEU A 125 1.22 -2.84 -12.34
C LEU A 125 2.15 -3.70 -13.23
N ARG A 126 1.59 -4.52 -14.10
CA ARG A 126 2.36 -5.35 -15.04
C ARG A 126 3.19 -4.51 -16.02
N LYS A 127 2.69 -3.33 -16.40
CA LYS A 127 3.45 -2.40 -17.23
C LYS A 127 4.59 -1.78 -16.43
N TRP A 128 4.32 -1.30 -15.22
CA TRP A 128 5.34 -0.67 -14.38
C TRP A 128 6.47 -1.62 -14.00
N LEU A 129 6.21 -2.90 -13.74
CA LEU A 129 7.30 -3.86 -13.51
C LEU A 129 8.16 -4.10 -14.74
N ARG A 130 7.57 -4.05 -15.95
CA ARG A 130 8.34 -4.12 -17.20
C ARG A 130 9.19 -2.87 -17.38
N ASP A 131 8.60 -1.69 -17.22
CA ASP A 131 9.30 -0.41 -17.29
C ASP A 131 10.43 -0.36 -16.24
N ALA A 132 10.16 -0.78 -15.00
CA ALA A 132 11.13 -0.84 -13.89
C ALA A 132 12.34 -1.70 -14.25
N ARG A 133 12.11 -2.87 -14.85
CA ARG A 133 13.19 -3.72 -15.36
C ARG A 133 13.98 -3.00 -16.47
N GLU A 134 13.31 -2.40 -17.45
CA GLU A 134 13.99 -1.67 -18.53
C GLU A 134 14.84 -0.51 -18.01
N GLU A 135 14.36 0.19 -16.98
CA GLU A 135 15.01 1.33 -16.32
C GLU A 135 16.10 0.91 -15.31
N GLY A 136 16.24 -0.40 -15.03
CA GLY A 136 17.26 -0.91 -14.10
C GLY A 136 16.93 -0.73 -12.63
N VAL A 137 15.64 -0.64 -12.30
CA VAL A 137 15.17 -0.67 -10.90
C VAL A 137 15.47 -2.04 -10.31
N GLU A 138 16.14 -2.05 -9.16
CA GLU A 138 16.52 -3.29 -8.46
C GLU A 138 15.43 -3.72 -7.47
N ILE A 139 14.81 -2.75 -6.79
CA ILE A 139 13.83 -3.01 -5.72
C ILE A 139 12.52 -2.28 -6.03
N VAL A 140 11.42 -3.02 -6.00
CA VAL A 140 10.06 -2.48 -6.10
C VAL A 140 9.33 -2.72 -4.80
N LEU A 141 8.89 -1.64 -4.16
CA LEU A 141 8.04 -1.66 -2.97
C LEU A 141 6.60 -1.45 -3.44
N LEU A 142 5.71 -2.42 -3.21
CA LEU A 142 4.31 -2.33 -3.59
C LEU A 142 3.45 -2.10 -2.34
N ASP A 143 2.92 -0.89 -2.18
CA ASP A 143 1.99 -0.53 -1.10
C ASP A 143 0.55 -0.58 -1.59
N GLY A 144 -0.33 -1.17 -0.79
CA GLY A 144 -1.70 -1.37 -1.22
C GLY A 144 -2.50 -2.27 -0.31
N ARG A 145 -3.41 -3.01 -0.94
CA ARG A 145 -4.38 -3.88 -0.30
C ARG A 145 -4.57 -5.13 -1.14
N ALA A 146 -4.65 -6.29 -0.51
CA ALA A 146 -4.79 -7.59 -1.17
C ALA A 146 -3.66 -7.82 -2.19
N LEU A 147 -2.42 -7.68 -1.72
CA LEU A 147 -1.21 -7.70 -2.53
C LEU A 147 -0.49 -9.05 -2.53
N GLY A 148 -0.70 -9.91 -1.54
CA GLY A 148 -0.01 -11.21 -1.47
C GLY A 148 -0.22 -12.04 -2.74
N GLU A 149 -1.48 -12.31 -3.10
CA GLU A 149 -1.84 -13.02 -4.35
C GLU A 149 -1.34 -12.28 -5.60
N VAL A 150 -1.43 -10.95 -5.61
CA VAL A 150 -0.95 -10.12 -6.72
C VAL A 150 0.56 -10.28 -6.91
N GLY A 151 1.34 -10.27 -5.83
CA GLY A 151 2.80 -10.48 -5.87
C GLY A 151 3.16 -11.85 -6.43
N GLU A 152 2.46 -12.90 -6.02
CA GLU A 152 2.63 -14.25 -6.56
C GLU A 152 2.30 -14.34 -8.05
N GLU A 153 1.21 -13.70 -8.49
CA GLU A 153 0.84 -13.66 -9.91
C GLU A 153 1.86 -12.92 -10.77
N LEU A 154 2.39 -11.79 -10.27
CA LEU A 154 3.41 -11.01 -10.96
C LEU A 154 4.73 -11.78 -11.07
N ALA A 155 5.13 -12.51 -10.02
CA ALA A 155 6.28 -13.39 -10.05
C ALA A 155 6.08 -14.56 -11.01
N ARG A 156 4.91 -15.21 -10.99
CA ARG A 156 4.55 -16.31 -11.93
C ARG A 156 4.55 -15.85 -13.39
N ALA A 157 4.22 -14.58 -13.63
CA ALA A 157 4.31 -13.96 -14.94
C ALA A 157 5.75 -13.57 -15.36
N GLY A 158 6.76 -13.84 -14.52
CA GLY A 158 8.16 -13.53 -14.80
C GLY A 158 8.46 -12.03 -14.82
N LEU A 159 7.72 -11.22 -14.06
CA LEU A 159 7.87 -9.76 -14.03
C LEU A 159 8.74 -9.27 -12.86
N CYS A 160 8.89 -10.08 -11.82
CA CYS A 160 9.65 -9.77 -10.62
C CYS A 160 10.06 -11.04 -9.87
N GLU A 161 10.98 -10.90 -8.92
CA GLU A 161 11.24 -11.89 -7.88
C GLU A 161 10.46 -11.47 -6.62
N HIS A 162 9.40 -12.19 -6.24
CA HIS A 162 8.65 -11.88 -5.02
C HIS A 162 9.42 -12.41 -3.80
N VAL A 163 10.08 -11.49 -3.06
CA VAL A 163 11.06 -11.86 -2.02
C VAL A 163 10.55 -11.69 -0.60
N LEU A 164 9.52 -10.85 -0.39
CA LEU A 164 8.97 -10.60 0.95
C LEU A 164 7.51 -10.11 0.90
N ASP A 165 6.64 -10.73 1.71
CA ASP A 165 5.23 -10.35 1.87
C ASP A 165 4.91 -9.85 3.29
N LEU A 166 4.68 -8.54 3.43
CA LEU A 166 4.45 -7.88 4.71
C LEU A 166 3.02 -7.40 4.86
N PHE A 167 2.33 -7.89 5.89
CA PHE A 167 0.95 -7.51 6.17
C PHE A 167 0.85 -6.70 7.47
N PHE A 168 0.44 -5.44 7.39
CA PHE A 168 0.41 -4.53 8.54
C PHE A 168 -0.97 -4.48 9.20
N VAL A 169 -1.01 -4.77 10.49
CA VAL A 169 -2.19 -4.60 11.36
C VAL A 169 -1.93 -3.54 12.42
N CYS A 170 -2.99 -3.01 13.00
CA CYS A 170 -2.92 -2.11 14.15
C CYS A 170 -4.24 -2.16 14.89
N ASP A 171 -4.18 -2.05 16.21
CA ASP A 171 -5.33 -1.80 17.05
C ASP A 171 -6.09 -0.57 16.55
N PRO A 172 -7.42 -0.66 16.31
CA PRO A 172 -8.21 0.45 15.80
C PRO A 172 -8.22 1.70 16.68
N VAL A 173 -8.13 1.55 18.01
CA VAL A 173 -8.04 2.66 18.97
C VAL A 173 -6.70 3.38 18.79
N VAL A 174 -5.60 2.63 18.68
CA VAL A 174 -4.28 3.21 18.41
C VAL A 174 -4.25 3.92 17.06
N SER A 175 -4.81 3.31 16.01
CA SER A 175 -4.94 3.94 14.68
C SER A 175 -5.80 5.21 14.72
N ALA A 176 -6.88 5.21 15.49
CA ALA A 176 -7.75 6.36 15.67
C ALA A 176 -7.03 7.50 16.41
N GLN A 177 -6.35 7.21 17.52
CA GLN A 177 -5.55 8.19 18.26
C GLN A 177 -4.46 8.82 17.37
N ARG A 178 -3.76 8.01 16.55
CA ARG A 178 -2.78 8.52 15.56
C ARG A 178 -3.44 9.42 14.52
N THR A 179 -4.59 9.02 14.00
CA THR A 179 -5.32 9.78 12.98
C THR A 179 -5.80 11.13 13.52
N LEU A 180 -6.19 11.17 14.80
CA LEU A 180 -6.68 12.38 15.48
C LEU A 180 -5.56 13.23 16.09
N GLY A 181 -4.30 12.82 15.98
CA GLY A 181 -3.16 13.55 16.56
C GLY A 181 -3.12 13.53 18.10
N MET A 182 -3.68 12.48 18.72
CA MET A 182 -3.81 12.36 20.18
C MET A 182 -2.70 11.52 20.83
N MET A 183 -1.84 10.88 20.04
CA MET A 183 -0.62 10.20 20.55
C MET A 183 0.44 11.24 20.94
N PRO A 184 1.30 10.98 21.96
CA PRO A 184 1.51 9.71 22.68
C PRO A 184 0.61 9.51 23.90
N ARG A 185 -0.41 10.36 24.11
CA ARG A 185 -1.22 10.29 25.34
C ARG A 185 -1.97 8.94 25.41
N PRO A 186 -1.84 8.17 26.51
CA PRO A 186 -2.61 6.94 26.69
C PRO A 186 -4.11 7.17 26.59
N TYR A 187 -4.85 6.24 25.98
CA TYR A 187 -6.31 6.33 25.85
C TYR A 187 -7.02 6.52 27.20
N ALA A 188 -6.52 5.89 28.26
CA ALA A 188 -7.04 6.01 29.62
C ALA A 188 -6.96 7.45 30.19
N GLU A 189 -6.04 8.27 29.69
CA GLU A 189 -5.82 9.66 30.11
C GLU A 189 -6.61 10.68 29.28
N LEU A 190 -7.32 10.25 28.24
CA LEU A 190 -8.18 11.12 27.46
C LEU A 190 -9.38 11.59 28.31
N ASN A 191 -9.86 12.81 28.07
CA ASN A 191 -11.13 13.24 28.65
C ASN A 191 -12.31 12.53 27.94
N THR A 192 -13.52 12.71 28.44
CA THR A 192 -14.72 12.04 27.90
C THR A 192 -14.97 12.36 26.42
N ASP A 193 -14.81 13.62 26.01
CA ASP A 193 -15.07 14.05 24.63
C ASP A 193 -14.03 13.50 23.66
N ASP A 194 -12.75 13.53 24.03
CA ASP A 194 -11.68 12.96 23.23
C ASP A 194 -11.79 11.44 23.13
N ARG A 195 -12.18 10.75 24.21
CA ARG A 195 -12.47 9.30 24.15
C ARG A 195 -13.58 8.99 23.16
N ALA A 196 -14.70 9.72 23.21
CA ALA A 196 -15.80 9.52 22.28
C ALA A 196 -15.35 9.71 20.81
N ARG A 197 -14.54 10.73 20.53
CA ARG A 197 -13.97 10.95 19.19
C ARG A 197 -13.06 9.82 18.74
N VAL A 198 -12.23 9.28 19.64
CA VAL A 198 -11.39 8.11 19.33
C VAL A 198 -12.25 6.89 19.04
N ASP A 199 -13.27 6.63 19.86
CA ASP A 199 -14.16 5.47 19.71
C ASP A 199 -14.93 5.52 18.38
N ASP A 200 -15.48 6.69 18.03
CA ASP A 200 -16.16 6.90 16.75
C ASP A 200 -15.22 6.66 15.56
N GLN A 201 -13.99 7.18 15.63
CA GLN A 201 -12.98 6.98 14.60
C GLN A 201 -12.53 5.52 14.52
N ALA A 202 -12.37 4.84 15.66
CA ALA A 202 -12.01 3.43 15.74
C ALA A 202 -13.11 2.53 15.16
N ALA A 203 -14.38 2.87 15.41
CA ALA A 203 -15.53 2.19 14.82
C ALA A 203 -15.56 2.33 13.29
N GLN A 204 -15.28 3.53 12.76
CA GLN A 204 -15.17 3.74 11.30
C GLN A 204 -14.02 2.94 10.68
N ILE A 205 -12.85 2.92 11.32
CA ILE A 205 -11.69 2.13 10.87
C ILE A 205 -12.03 0.64 10.88
N THR A 206 -12.67 0.15 11.94
CA THR A 206 -13.09 -1.25 12.09
C THR A 206 -14.09 -1.64 11.00
N ALA A 207 -15.12 -0.81 10.77
CA ALA A 207 -16.11 -1.04 9.72
C ALA A 207 -15.47 -1.11 8.33
N ARG A 208 -14.52 -0.19 8.05
CA ARG A 208 -13.76 -0.19 6.79
C ARG A 208 -12.92 -1.46 6.63
N ASN A 209 -12.16 -1.84 7.65
CA ASN A 209 -11.32 -3.03 7.61
C ASN A 209 -12.16 -4.30 7.43
N ARG A 210 -13.33 -4.36 8.07
CA ARG A 210 -14.29 -5.45 7.87
C ARG A 210 -14.77 -5.51 6.42
N ALA A 211 -15.19 -4.38 5.84
CA ALA A 211 -15.62 -4.31 4.44
C ALA A 211 -14.50 -4.72 3.47
N ASP A 212 -13.27 -4.27 3.71
CA ASP A 212 -12.08 -4.63 2.91
C ASP A 212 -11.76 -6.13 3.01
N ARG A 213 -11.98 -6.77 4.17
CA ARG A 213 -11.79 -8.22 4.39
C ARG A 213 -12.88 -9.08 3.76
N THR A 214 -14.12 -8.57 3.67
CA THR A 214 -15.28 -9.35 3.22
C THR A 214 -15.75 -9.02 1.80
N ARG A 215 -15.03 -8.17 1.06
CA ARG A 215 -15.39 -7.86 -0.34
C ARG A 215 -15.20 -9.08 -1.24
N SER A 216 -16.05 -9.18 -2.28
CA SER A 216 -16.05 -10.33 -3.21
C SER A 216 -14.86 -10.34 -4.18
N VAL A 217 -14.18 -9.21 -4.36
CA VAL A 217 -13.05 -9.06 -5.30
C VAL A 217 -11.81 -8.66 -4.52
N GLN A 218 -10.74 -9.46 -4.62
CA GLN A 218 -9.45 -9.25 -3.94
C GLN A 218 -9.62 -8.90 -2.44
N PRO A 219 -10.24 -9.75 -1.61
CA PRO A 219 -10.39 -9.46 -0.18
C PRO A 219 -9.02 -9.23 0.49
N VAL A 220 -8.96 -8.31 1.45
CA VAL A 220 -7.73 -8.04 2.19
C VAL A 220 -7.58 -9.10 3.28
N VAL A 221 -6.75 -10.11 3.02
CA VAL A 221 -6.57 -11.25 3.93
C VAL A 221 -5.10 -11.34 4.35
N PRO A 222 -4.81 -11.52 5.65
CA PRO A 222 -3.45 -11.78 6.10
C PRO A 222 -2.88 -13.06 5.47
N PRO A 223 -1.57 -13.13 5.16
CA PRO A 223 -0.97 -14.32 4.58
C PRO A 223 -1.17 -15.54 5.49
N ALA A 224 -1.78 -16.59 4.94
CA ALA A 224 -2.26 -17.73 5.74
C ALA A 224 -1.10 -18.48 6.41
N GLY A 225 -0.99 -18.44 7.73
CA GLY A 225 0.10 -19.10 8.47
C GLY A 225 1.37 -18.26 8.64
N ALA A 226 1.35 -16.97 8.26
CA ALA A 226 2.38 -16.03 8.68
C ALA A 226 2.29 -15.75 10.18
N LEU A 227 3.44 -15.58 10.83
CA LEU A 227 3.52 -15.23 12.24
C LEU A 227 3.29 -13.73 12.44
N THR A 228 2.69 -13.38 13.57
CA THR A 228 2.48 -11.98 13.98
C THR A 228 3.60 -11.53 14.91
N TYR A 229 4.17 -10.37 14.61
CA TYR A 229 5.22 -9.75 15.42
C TYR A 229 4.85 -8.30 15.76
N PRO A 230 4.98 -7.86 17.02
CA PRO A 230 5.11 -6.44 17.32
C PRO A 230 6.26 -5.86 16.48
N VAL A 231 6.08 -4.69 15.88
CA VAL A 231 7.10 -4.15 14.95
C VAL A 231 8.50 -4.04 15.56
N GLY A 232 8.59 -3.78 16.88
CA GLY A 232 9.86 -3.67 17.60
C GLY A 232 10.55 -5.01 17.87
N GLU A 233 9.84 -6.12 17.67
CA GLU A 233 10.30 -7.49 17.92
C GLU A 233 10.39 -8.31 16.61
N LEU A 234 10.33 -7.63 15.46
CA LEU A 234 10.41 -8.25 14.16
C LEU A 234 11.82 -8.83 13.94
N PRO A 235 11.96 -10.14 13.69
CA PRO A 235 13.28 -10.75 13.48
C PRO A 235 13.87 -10.30 12.15
N THR A 236 15.19 -10.40 12.02
CA THR A 236 15.89 -10.07 10.77
C THR A 236 15.74 -11.15 9.69
N VAL A 237 15.37 -12.38 10.08
CA VAL A 237 15.07 -13.49 9.17
C VAL A 237 13.74 -14.09 9.57
N LEU A 238 12.83 -14.22 8.61
CA LEU A 238 11.54 -14.86 8.79
C LEU A 238 11.64 -16.37 8.58
N PRO A 239 10.75 -17.16 9.19
CA PRO A 239 10.63 -18.58 8.88
C PRO A 239 10.46 -18.79 7.36
N PRO A 240 11.12 -19.82 6.78
CA PRO A 240 11.00 -20.11 5.36
C PRO A 240 9.55 -20.48 5.01
N ARG A 241 9.10 -20.00 3.85
CA ARG A 241 7.75 -20.19 3.34
C ARG A 241 7.74 -20.18 1.82
N ASP A 242 6.89 -21.00 1.22
CA ASP A 242 6.63 -21.07 -0.22
C ASP A 242 5.30 -20.33 -0.53
N PRO A 243 5.24 -19.47 -1.55
CA PRO A 243 6.33 -19.08 -2.47
C PRO A 243 7.29 -18.01 -1.91
N CYS A 244 6.90 -17.34 -0.83
CA CYS A 244 7.60 -16.17 -0.33
C CYS A 244 7.52 -16.09 1.22
N PRO A 245 8.60 -15.73 1.93
CA PRO A 245 8.57 -15.38 3.35
C PRO A 245 7.53 -14.29 3.64
N ALA A 246 6.77 -14.47 4.71
CA ALA A 246 5.69 -13.55 5.06
C ALA A 246 5.62 -13.27 6.56
N ALA A 247 5.22 -12.05 6.93
CA ALA A 247 5.01 -11.64 8.31
C ALA A 247 3.78 -10.75 8.46
N ILE A 248 3.06 -10.92 9.56
CA ILE A 248 2.05 -9.98 10.03
C ILE A 248 2.74 -9.03 11.01
N ILE A 249 2.80 -7.74 10.69
CA ILE A 249 3.47 -6.72 11.50
C ILE A 249 2.42 -5.95 12.28
N ASP A 250 2.43 -6.13 13.59
CA ASP A 250 1.58 -5.39 14.52
C ASP A 250 2.19 -4.03 14.89
N ARG A 251 1.46 -2.98 14.54
CA ARG A 251 1.82 -1.57 14.75
C ARG A 251 1.12 -0.95 15.95
N SER A 252 0.52 -1.75 16.84
CA SER A 252 -0.21 -1.25 18.01
C SER A 252 0.70 -0.65 19.08
N ILE A 253 1.99 -1.01 19.10
CA ILE A 253 2.96 -0.39 20.02
C ILE A 253 3.32 1.03 19.58
N GLU A 254 3.52 1.90 20.57
CA GLU A 254 4.08 3.22 20.35
C GLU A 254 5.61 3.18 20.42
N LEU A 255 6.23 3.70 19.37
CA LEU A 255 7.66 3.86 19.25
C LEU A 255 7.92 5.16 18.46
N PRO A 256 9.09 5.80 18.58
CA PRO A 256 9.46 6.91 17.71
C PRO A 256 9.45 6.49 16.24
N ARG A 257 9.11 7.43 15.34
CA ARG A 257 8.89 7.17 13.90
C ARG A 257 10.03 6.43 13.22
N GLU A 258 11.26 6.85 13.47
CA GLU A 258 12.46 6.25 12.87
C GLU A 258 12.74 4.85 13.43
N THR A 259 12.53 4.67 14.73
CA THR A 259 12.65 3.36 15.41
C THR A 259 11.64 2.34 14.87
N MET A 260 10.48 2.79 14.37
CA MET A 260 9.44 1.92 13.85
C MET A 260 9.72 1.36 12.45
N ALA A 261 10.51 2.06 11.63
CA ALA A 261 10.84 1.59 10.29
C ALA A 261 12.07 0.67 10.29
N LEU A 262 13.00 0.85 11.24
CA LEU A 262 14.27 0.14 11.26
C LEU A 262 14.15 -1.41 11.21
N PRO A 263 13.26 -2.07 11.95
CA PRO A 263 13.12 -3.52 11.86
C PRO A 263 12.66 -3.99 10.47
N VAL A 264 11.78 -3.20 9.83
CA VAL A 264 11.31 -3.48 8.46
C VAL A 264 12.39 -3.21 7.43
N ILE A 265 13.18 -2.14 7.61
CA ILE A 265 14.35 -1.85 6.78
C ILE A 265 15.33 -3.03 6.80
N ARG A 266 15.67 -3.54 7.99
CA ARG A 266 16.58 -4.70 8.13
C ARG A 266 16.08 -5.96 7.44
N LEU A 267 14.77 -6.21 7.48
CA LEU A 267 14.17 -7.31 6.70
C LEU A 267 14.34 -7.07 5.20
N VAL A 268 14.00 -5.88 4.71
CA VAL A 268 14.16 -5.54 3.29
C VAL A 268 15.61 -5.67 2.87
N GLU A 269 16.57 -5.22 3.67
CA GLU A 269 17.99 -5.46 3.40
C GLU A 269 18.31 -6.95 3.30
N THR A 270 17.87 -7.73 4.27
CA THR A 270 18.15 -9.18 4.34
C THR A 270 17.64 -9.95 3.13
N TYR A 271 16.46 -9.58 2.61
CA TYR A 271 15.83 -10.28 1.49
C TYR A 271 16.12 -9.66 0.11
N CYS A 272 16.43 -8.35 0.06
CA CYS A 272 16.69 -7.65 -1.20
C CYS A 272 18.17 -7.48 -1.52
N LEU A 273 19.07 -7.57 -0.56
CA LEU A 273 20.51 -7.43 -0.81
C LEU A 273 21.19 -8.80 -0.87
N PRO A 274 22.27 -8.93 -1.66
CA PRO A 274 23.13 -10.10 -1.52
C PRO A 274 23.71 -10.14 -0.09
N PRO A 275 23.95 -11.35 0.47
CA PRO A 275 24.64 -11.46 1.76
C PRO A 275 25.98 -10.73 1.68
N ALA A 276 26.29 -9.92 2.69
CA ALA A 276 27.58 -9.24 2.78
C ALA A 276 28.70 -10.29 2.73
N SER A 277 29.51 -10.22 1.67
CA SER A 277 30.70 -11.05 1.46
C SER A 277 31.82 -10.70 2.42
#